data_AF-A0A951I6E0-F1
#
_entry.id   AF-A0A951I6E0-F1
#
_cell.length_a   1.000
_cell.length_b   1.000
_cell.length_c   1.000
_cell.angle_alpha   90.00
_cell.angle_beta   90.00
_cell.angle_gamma   90.00
#
_symmetry.space_group_name_H-M   'P 1'
#
loop_
_entity.id
_entity.type
_entity.pdbx_description
1 polymer ?
#
loop_
_entity_poly.entity_id
_entity_poly.type
_entity_poly.pdbx_seq_one_letter_code
_entity_poly.pdbx_strand_id
1 'polypeptide(L)'
;MRLIKGLQRRRLMALALAAACLVVGSVAVWRASRLPAEASSEKMRPLPERLQQGVGSEVRFASANAKPEQIAEAVNSTADFIHWRSGLRMSDGMKQVLVDAESNVLQGKVRHLTVEELTDNLTAAVVERLATLTDEEIRHAVEVSSDEQGQVMSRANGKWGVLSQKELIQQAKSGREWSRQGNVALRTGLHSMIEEEVTDRVSTLSAALPEQFGQARVQGVTPMQALLIAYSIAADDPLTDSRSEITRVLVQQRMDAGQTRAQKMAQQNISGRPYGPHGLIHPSDPYLFFNKAGVYRLLNLSEGGGK
;
A
#
# COMPACT_ATOMS: atom_id res chain seq x y z
N MET A 1 3.93 -39.38 -35.98
CA MET A 1 2.60 -38.89 -35.53
C MET A 1 2.47 -38.54 -34.03
N ARG A 2 3.40 -38.90 -33.13
CA ARG A 2 3.29 -38.55 -31.68
C ARG A 2 3.68 -37.09 -31.34
N LEU A 3 4.52 -36.44 -32.15
CA LEU A 3 4.97 -35.06 -31.93
C LEU A 3 3.88 -33.99 -32.19
N ILE A 4 2.99 -34.23 -33.16
CA ILE A 4 1.91 -33.28 -33.50
C ILE A 4 0.83 -33.23 -32.40
N LYS A 5 0.56 -34.36 -31.74
CA LYS A 5 -0.39 -34.43 -30.61
C LYS A 5 0.10 -33.67 -29.37
N GLY A 6 1.42 -33.56 -29.17
CA GLY A 6 2.01 -32.80 -28.05
C GLY A 6 1.86 -31.28 -28.20
N LEU A 7 2.05 -30.77 -29.42
CA LEU A 7 1.90 -29.35 -29.74
C LEU A 7 0.43 -28.88 -29.67
N GLN A 8 -0.52 -29.71 -30.10
CA GLN A 8 -1.95 -29.41 -29.95
C GLN A 8 -2.40 -29.37 -28.49
N ARG A 9 -1.89 -30.26 -27.62
CA ARG A 9 -2.21 -30.26 -26.19
C ARG A 9 -1.72 -29.00 -25.47
N ARG A 10 -0.52 -28.51 -25.80
CA ARG A 10 0.03 -27.27 -25.22
C ARG A 10 -0.74 -26.02 -25.65
N ARG A 11 -1.17 -25.94 -26.91
CA ARG A 11 -2.00 -24.83 -27.42
C ARG A 11 -3.38 -24.80 -26.78
N LEU A 12 -4.00 -25.98 -26.58
CA LEU A 12 -5.30 -26.08 -25.92
C LEU A 12 -5.23 -25.71 -24.43
N MET A 13 -4.15 -26.09 -23.73
CA MET A 13 -3.94 -25.66 -22.33
C MET A 13 -3.74 -24.15 -22.20
N ALA A 14 -2.97 -23.54 -23.11
CA ALA A 14 -2.75 -22.09 -23.10
C ALA A 14 -4.05 -21.30 -23.38
N LEU A 15 -4.87 -21.77 -24.32
CA LEU A 15 -6.18 -21.18 -24.61
C LEU A 15 -7.16 -21.34 -23.45
N ALA A 16 -7.16 -22.49 -22.77
CA ALA A 16 -7.99 -22.70 -21.59
C ALA A 16 -7.58 -21.80 -20.41
N LEU A 17 -6.27 -21.57 -20.21
CA LEU A 17 -5.77 -20.65 -19.19
C LEU A 17 -6.14 -19.19 -19.52
N ALA A 18 -5.99 -18.76 -20.77
CA ALA A 18 -6.35 -17.42 -21.20
C ALA A 18 -7.87 -17.15 -21.06
N ALA A 19 -8.70 -18.16 -21.40
CA ALA A 19 -10.14 -18.08 -21.20
C ALA A 19 -10.53 -18.04 -19.72
N ALA A 20 -9.86 -18.82 -18.86
CA ALA A 20 -10.09 -18.77 -17.41
C ALA A 20 -9.72 -17.40 -16.81
N CYS A 21 -8.61 -16.79 -17.26
CA CYS A 21 -8.24 -15.43 -16.83
C CYS A 21 -9.26 -14.36 -17.27
N LEU A 22 -9.83 -14.48 -18.48
CA LEU A 22 -10.85 -13.55 -18.98
C LEU A 22 -12.18 -13.67 -18.22
N VAL A 23 -12.57 -14.88 -17.80
CA VAL A 23 -13.80 -15.10 -17.02
C VAL A 23 -13.66 -14.57 -15.59
N VAL A 24 -12.49 -14.74 -14.95
CA VAL A 24 -12.25 -14.18 -13.61
C VAL A 24 -12.18 -12.64 -13.65
N GLY A 25 -11.54 -12.07 -14.68
CA GLY A 25 -11.47 -10.62 -14.87
C GLY A 25 -12.85 -9.96 -15.12
N SER A 26 -13.73 -10.61 -15.89
CA SER A 26 -15.05 -10.06 -16.21
C SER A 26 -16.06 -10.14 -15.06
N VAL A 27 -15.97 -11.16 -14.19
CA VAL A 27 -16.83 -11.26 -12.99
C VAL A 27 -16.43 -10.23 -11.91
N ALA A 28 -15.14 -9.91 -11.79
CA ALA A 28 -14.66 -8.91 -10.83
C ALA A 28 -15.12 -7.48 -11.19
N VAL A 29 -15.07 -7.11 -12.48
CA VAL A 29 -15.50 -5.78 -12.97
C VAL A 29 -17.01 -5.58 -12.80
N TRP A 30 -17.82 -6.64 -12.91
CA TRP A 30 -19.28 -6.52 -12.85
C TRP A 30 -19.87 -6.44 -11.42
N ARG A 31 -19.11 -6.86 -10.40
CA ARG A 31 -19.52 -6.71 -8.99
C ARG A 31 -19.06 -5.40 -8.36
N ALA A 32 -17.95 -4.82 -8.81
CA ALA A 32 -17.45 -3.54 -8.30
C ALA A 32 -18.40 -2.36 -8.61
N SER A 33 -19.24 -2.46 -9.65
CA SER A 33 -20.20 -1.43 -10.05
C SER A 33 -21.52 -1.41 -9.27
N ARG A 34 -21.68 -2.27 -8.25
CA ARG A 34 -22.90 -2.35 -7.41
C ARG A 34 -22.67 -2.04 -5.93
N LEU A 35 -21.58 -1.38 -5.57
CA LEU A 35 -21.49 -0.75 -4.25
C LEU A 35 -22.31 0.55 -4.28
N PRO A 36 -23.33 0.71 -3.42
CA PRO A 36 -24.15 1.92 -3.41
C PRO A 36 -23.26 3.11 -3.05
N ALA A 37 -23.21 4.10 -3.94
CA ALA A 37 -22.65 5.42 -3.66
C ALA A 37 -23.58 6.24 -2.75
N GLU A 38 -24.05 5.63 -1.66
CA GLU A 38 -25.01 6.22 -0.73
C GLU A 38 -24.53 6.05 0.71
N ALA A 39 -23.67 6.97 1.14
CA ALA A 39 -23.54 7.35 2.54
C ALA A 39 -23.18 8.84 2.64
N SER A 40 -24.17 9.63 3.07
CA SER A 40 -24.11 11.02 3.55
C SER A 40 -23.62 12.10 2.57
N SER A 41 -24.58 12.87 2.06
CA SER A 41 -24.41 14.19 1.42
C SER A 41 -23.98 15.31 2.38
N GLU A 42 -23.24 14.98 3.44
CA GLU A 42 -22.51 15.98 4.21
C GLU A 42 -21.34 16.39 3.31
N LYS A 43 -21.41 17.58 2.69
CA LYS A 43 -20.46 18.09 1.69
C LYS A 43 -19.03 17.65 2.03
N MET A 44 -18.58 16.54 1.44
CA MET A 44 -17.23 16.06 1.66
C MET A 44 -16.33 17.19 1.19
N ARG A 45 -15.45 17.67 2.08
CA ARG A 45 -14.46 18.68 1.73
C ARG A 45 -13.74 18.23 0.47
N PRO A 46 -13.40 19.15 -0.45
CA PRO A 46 -12.61 18.82 -1.63
C PRO A 46 -11.36 18.00 -1.25
N LEU A 47 -11.05 16.99 -2.05
CA LEU A 47 -9.90 16.10 -1.81
C LEU A 47 -8.59 16.86 -1.51
N PRO A 48 -8.24 17.96 -2.22
CA PRO A 48 -7.03 18.72 -1.91
C PRO A 48 -7.00 19.27 -0.48
N GLU A 49 -8.12 19.81 0.02
CA GLU A 49 -8.20 20.33 1.39
C GLU A 49 -8.02 19.22 2.42
N ARG A 50 -8.59 18.04 2.15
CA ARG A 50 -8.45 16.88 3.04
C ARG A 50 -7.03 16.36 3.08
N LEU A 51 -6.32 16.34 1.94
CA LEU A 51 -4.89 15.98 1.89
C LEU A 51 -4.02 17.00 2.61
N GLN A 52 -4.32 18.29 2.47
CA GLN A 52 -3.63 19.36 3.18
C GLN A 52 -3.83 19.25 4.70
N GLN A 53 -5.04 18.91 5.15
CA GLN A 53 -5.32 18.66 6.57
C GLN A 53 -4.73 17.34 7.07
N GLY A 54 -4.58 16.33 6.21
CA GLY A 54 -3.90 15.08 6.53
C GLY A 54 -2.40 15.23 6.45
N VAL A 55 -1.79 14.51 5.50
CA VAL A 55 -0.33 14.47 5.34
C VAL A 55 0.30 15.86 5.17
N GLY A 56 -0.39 16.83 4.56
CA GLY A 56 0.14 18.19 4.37
C GLY A 56 0.36 18.98 5.66
N SER A 57 -0.31 18.63 6.76
CA SER A 57 -0.19 19.34 8.05
C SER A 57 0.39 18.47 9.18
N GLU A 58 0.20 17.16 9.08
CA GLU A 58 0.63 16.19 10.10
C GLU A 58 2.06 15.67 9.84
N VAL A 59 2.55 15.79 8.60
CA VAL A 59 3.92 15.38 8.22
C VAL A 59 4.75 16.59 7.85
N ARG A 60 5.96 16.67 8.40
CA ARG A 60 6.95 17.67 8.03
C ARG A 60 7.86 17.13 6.94
N PHE A 61 8.08 17.93 5.91
CA PHE A 61 9.03 17.62 4.85
C PHE A 61 10.25 18.55 4.98
N ALA A 62 11.43 17.98 4.84
CA ALA A 62 12.66 18.75 4.81
C ALA A 62 12.84 19.42 3.44
N SER A 63 13.42 20.62 3.42
CA SER A 63 13.75 21.35 2.19
C SER A 63 15.23 21.13 1.81
N ALA A 64 15.63 21.52 0.60
CA ALA A 64 16.99 21.33 0.08
C ALA A 64 18.10 21.91 0.99
N ASN A 65 17.79 22.96 1.76
CA ASN A 65 18.72 23.61 2.69
C ASN A 65 18.49 23.23 4.16
N ALA A 66 17.74 22.15 4.42
CA ALA A 66 17.44 21.69 5.76
C ALA A 66 18.71 21.23 6.48
N LYS A 67 18.82 21.60 7.76
CA LYS A 67 19.86 21.08 8.64
C LYS A 67 19.59 19.60 8.95
N PRO A 68 20.62 18.80 9.30
CA PRO A 68 20.45 17.39 9.64
C PRO A 68 19.36 17.13 10.69
N GLU A 69 19.23 18.00 11.69
CA GLU A 69 18.21 17.88 12.74
C GLU A 69 16.78 18.04 12.20
N GLN A 70 16.60 18.90 11.19
CA GLN A 70 15.30 19.10 10.54
C GLN A 70 14.92 17.90 9.66
N ILE A 71 15.90 17.26 9.04
CA ILE A 71 15.69 16.01 8.29
C ILE A 71 15.30 14.88 9.25
N ALA A 72 15.98 14.77 10.39
CA ALA A 72 15.62 13.81 11.44
C ALA A 72 14.22 14.06 12.01
N GLU A 73 13.85 15.33 12.22
CA GLU A 73 12.49 15.69 12.65
C GLU A 73 11.43 15.34 11.60
N ALA A 74 11.72 15.57 10.32
CA ALA A 74 10.85 15.16 9.21
C ALA A 74 10.62 13.65 9.23
N VAL A 75 11.69 12.84 9.31
CA VAL A 75 11.60 11.37 9.40
C VAL A 75 10.79 10.92 10.61
N ASN A 76 11.00 11.53 11.78
CA ASN A 76 10.22 11.22 12.98
C ASN A 76 8.73 11.57 12.81
N SER A 77 8.41 12.72 12.21
CA SER A 77 7.01 13.11 11.96
C SER A 77 6.30 12.12 11.03
N THR A 78 6.96 11.64 9.98
CA THR A 78 6.43 10.59 9.10
C THR A 78 6.27 9.27 9.82
N ALA A 79 7.25 8.85 10.62
CA ALA A 79 7.16 7.62 11.39
C ALA A 79 5.99 7.67 12.39
N ASP A 80 5.80 8.80 13.07
CA ASP A 80 4.70 9.02 14.01
C ASP A 80 3.34 9.05 13.30
N PHE A 81 3.27 9.69 12.13
CA PHE A 81 2.08 9.68 11.29
C PHE A 81 1.68 8.26 10.88
N ILE A 82 2.61 7.49 10.31
CA ILE A 82 2.39 6.11 9.89
C ILE A 82 2.02 5.22 11.10
N HIS A 83 2.72 5.37 12.23
CA HIS A 83 2.42 4.62 13.44
C HIS A 83 1.04 4.93 13.99
N TRP A 84 0.64 6.19 13.98
CA TRP A 84 -0.68 6.58 14.45
C TRP A 84 -1.78 6.03 13.55
N ARG A 85 -1.58 6.05 12.22
CA ARG A 85 -2.56 5.58 11.23
C ARG A 85 -2.70 4.05 11.19
N SER A 86 -1.59 3.31 11.23
CA SER A 86 -1.56 1.87 10.94
C SER A 86 -0.98 0.98 12.05
N GLY A 87 -0.42 1.59 13.08
CA GLY A 87 0.36 0.88 14.09
C GLY A 87 1.78 0.53 13.67
N LEU A 88 2.14 0.64 12.38
CA LEU A 88 3.51 0.34 11.89
C LEU A 88 4.55 1.14 12.66
N ARG A 89 5.61 0.46 13.12
CA ARG A 89 6.72 1.10 13.83
C ARG A 89 7.98 1.03 13.01
N MET A 90 8.66 2.16 12.90
CA MET A 90 9.97 2.26 12.30
C MET A 90 11.03 2.14 13.39
N SER A 91 11.99 1.23 13.22
CA SER A 91 13.14 1.12 14.13
C SER A 91 14.04 2.35 14.02
N ASP A 92 14.78 2.67 15.09
CA ASP A 92 15.71 3.81 15.08
C ASP A 92 16.80 3.66 14.01
N GLY A 93 17.27 2.43 13.78
CA GLY A 93 18.19 2.14 12.68
C GLY A 93 17.60 2.45 11.31
N MET A 94 16.32 2.12 11.07
CA MET A 94 15.66 2.46 9.81
C MET A 94 15.42 3.96 9.67
N LYS A 95 15.09 4.65 10.77
CA LYS A 95 14.99 6.12 10.78
C LYS A 95 16.32 6.75 10.36
N GLN A 96 17.44 6.30 10.91
CA GLN A 96 18.76 6.81 10.54
C GLN A 96 19.06 6.59 9.06
N VAL A 97 18.78 5.38 8.55
CA VAL A 97 18.95 5.05 7.13
C VAL A 97 18.13 5.99 6.23
N LEU A 98 16.89 6.31 6.62
CA LEU A 98 16.06 7.27 5.91
C LEU A 98 16.58 8.70 6.01
N VAL A 99 17.09 9.14 7.17
CA VAL A 99 17.72 10.45 7.34
C VAL A 99 18.90 10.60 6.38
N ASP A 100 19.77 9.59 6.31
CA ASP A 100 20.95 9.62 5.45
C ASP A 100 20.55 9.62 3.96
N ALA A 101 19.57 8.79 3.58
CA ALA A 101 19.07 8.74 2.21
C ALA A 101 18.43 10.07 1.78
N GLU A 102 17.57 10.64 2.62
CA GLU A 102 16.90 11.92 2.37
C GLU A 102 17.93 13.05 2.29
N SER A 103 18.90 13.09 3.22
CA SER A 103 19.97 14.09 3.20
C SER A 103 20.81 14.03 1.92
N ASN A 104 21.10 12.83 1.41
CA ASN A 104 21.85 12.68 0.18
C ASN A 104 21.10 13.20 -1.05
N VAL A 105 19.78 13.00 -1.10
CA VAL A 105 18.94 13.53 -2.19
C VAL A 105 18.79 15.04 -2.10
N LEU A 106 18.52 15.58 -0.90
CA LEU A 106 18.35 17.03 -0.69
C LEU A 106 19.63 17.83 -0.96
N GLN A 107 20.80 17.23 -0.70
CA GLN A 107 22.11 17.83 -1.01
C GLN A 107 22.55 17.62 -2.47
N GLY A 108 21.74 16.95 -3.29
CA GLY A 108 22.05 16.66 -4.69
C GLY A 108 23.19 15.64 -4.89
N LYS A 109 23.58 14.89 -3.85
CA LYS A 109 24.58 13.81 -3.95
C LYS A 109 24.01 12.60 -4.68
N VAL A 110 22.73 12.35 -4.49
CA VAL A 110 21.95 11.32 -5.17
C VAL A 110 20.75 12.02 -5.82
N ARG A 111 20.34 11.57 -7.00
CA ARG A 111 19.14 12.11 -7.64
C ARG A 111 17.88 11.57 -6.95
N HIS A 112 16.77 12.27 -7.17
CA HIS A 112 15.44 11.76 -6.79
C HIS A 112 15.13 10.43 -7.50
N LEU A 113 14.26 9.62 -6.90
CA LEU A 113 13.75 8.39 -7.50
C LEU A 113 12.69 8.75 -8.53
N THR A 114 12.83 8.32 -9.79
CA THR A 114 11.77 8.56 -10.77
C THR A 114 10.51 7.74 -10.41
N VAL A 115 9.36 8.11 -10.96
CA VAL A 115 8.11 7.35 -10.78
C VAL A 115 8.25 5.91 -11.29
N GLU A 116 8.97 5.73 -12.40
CA GLU A 116 9.30 4.42 -12.98
C GLU A 116 10.18 3.60 -12.02
N GLU A 117 11.23 4.20 -11.46
CA GLU A 117 12.09 3.50 -10.50
C GLU A 117 11.38 3.15 -9.20
N LEU A 118 10.52 4.04 -8.70
CA LEU A 118 9.69 3.75 -7.55
C LEU A 118 8.79 2.53 -7.83
N THR A 119 8.17 2.49 -9.02
CA THR A 119 7.34 1.38 -9.48
C THR A 119 8.14 0.08 -9.59
N ASP A 120 9.34 0.14 -10.19
CA ASP A 120 10.24 -1.01 -10.33
C ASP A 120 10.71 -1.54 -8.97
N ASN A 121 11.11 -0.65 -8.06
CA ASN A 121 11.55 -1.00 -6.72
C ASN A 121 10.42 -1.61 -5.89
N LEU A 122 9.21 -1.04 -5.95
CA LEU A 122 8.02 -1.59 -5.31
C LEU A 122 7.68 -2.98 -5.87
N THR A 123 7.71 -3.13 -7.19
CA THR A 123 7.45 -4.41 -7.85
C THR A 123 8.47 -5.46 -7.43
N ALA A 124 9.76 -5.11 -7.43
CA ALA A 124 10.82 -6.01 -6.99
C ALA A 124 10.65 -6.43 -5.53
N ALA A 125 10.36 -5.47 -4.64
CA ALA A 125 10.11 -5.73 -3.22
C ALA A 125 8.89 -6.64 -3.00
N VAL A 126 7.80 -6.42 -3.72
CA VAL A 126 6.59 -7.28 -3.65
C VAL A 126 6.87 -8.68 -4.16
N VAL A 127 7.54 -8.82 -5.31
CA VAL A 127 7.90 -10.13 -5.89
C VAL A 127 8.78 -10.92 -4.91
N GLU A 128 9.85 -10.31 -4.40
CA GLU A 128 10.74 -10.94 -3.41
C GLU A 128 10.00 -11.32 -2.14
N ARG A 129 9.12 -10.43 -1.66
CA ARG A 129 8.32 -10.72 -0.49
C ARG A 129 7.37 -11.90 -0.73
N LEU A 130 6.66 -11.92 -1.85
CA LEU A 130 5.78 -13.02 -2.22
C LEU A 130 6.53 -14.35 -2.23
N ALA A 131 7.75 -14.40 -2.77
CA ALA A 131 8.56 -15.61 -2.83
C ALA A 131 8.92 -16.17 -1.43
N THR A 132 9.01 -15.29 -0.43
CA THR A 132 9.46 -15.61 0.93
C THR A 132 8.33 -15.75 1.95
N LEU A 133 7.08 -15.43 1.58
CA LEU A 133 5.93 -15.57 2.48
C LEU A 133 5.77 -17.01 3.01
N THR A 134 5.54 -17.14 4.30
CA THR A 134 5.16 -18.39 4.97
C THR A 134 3.64 -18.61 4.93
N ASP A 135 3.19 -19.82 5.22
CA ASP A 135 1.75 -20.11 5.30
C ASP A 135 1.09 -19.43 6.51
N GLU A 136 1.85 -19.23 7.57
CA GLU A 136 1.49 -18.51 8.79
C GLU A 136 1.29 -17.02 8.48
N GLU A 137 2.25 -16.39 7.79
CA GLU A 137 2.14 -14.97 7.39
C GLU A 137 0.96 -14.74 6.44
N ILE A 138 0.73 -15.63 5.47
CA ILE A 138 -0.44 -15.53 4.58
C ILE A 138 -1.74 -15.62 5.37
N ARG A 139 -1.85 -16.59 6.30
CA ARG A 139 -3.05 -16.74 7.13
C ARG A 139 -3.27 -15.53 8.03
N HIS A 140 -2.21 -15.05 8.66
CA HIS A 140 -2.27 -13.88 9.51
C HIS A 140 -2.74 -12.64 8.73
N ALA A 141 -2.12 -12.35 7.59
CA ALA A 141 -2.49 -11.21 6.76
C ALA A 141 -3.95 -11.26 6.30
N VAL A 142 -4.44 -12.45 5.96
CA VAL A 142 -5.85 -12.68 5.60
C VAL A 142 -6.77 -12.43 6.80
N GLU A 143 -6.43 -12.96 7.97
CA GLU A 143 -7.19 -12.78 9.20
C GLU A 143 -7.30 -11.30 9.59
N VAL A 144 -6.18 -10.56 9.58
CA VAL A 144 -6.17 -9.15 10.00
C VAL A 144 -6.73 -8.19 8.96
N SER A 145 -6.88 -8.63 7.71
CA SER A 145 -7.49 -7.87 6.61
C SER A 145 -8.97 -8.22 6.37
N SER A 146 -9.50 -9.21 7.09
CA SER A 146 -10.89 -9.63 6.93
C SER A 146 -11.84 -8.77 7.76
N ASP A 147 -13.03 -8.53 7.21
CA ASP A 147 -14.16 -7.99 7.96
C ASP A 147 -14.85 -9.07 8.84
N GLU A 148 -15.91 -8.68 9.54
CA GLU A 148 -16.70 -9.56 10.42
C GLU A 148 -17.35 -10.73 9.66
N GLN A 149 -17.50 -10.62 8.34
CA GLN A 149 -18.06 -11.64 7.45
C GLN A 149 -16.99 -12.55 6.85
N GLY A 150 -15.71 -12.36 7.19
CA GLY A 150 -14.60 -13.12 6.62
C GLY A 150 -14.33 -12.77 5.15
N GLN A 151 -14.70 -11.57 4.74
CA GLN A 151 -14.41 -11.04 3.41
C GLN A 151 -13.21 -10.09 3.49
N VAL A 152 -12.35 -10.17 2.48
CA VAL A 152 -11.21 -9.27 2.32
C VAL A 152 -11.49 -8.39 1.11
N MET A 153 -11.68 -7.11 1.37
CA MET A 153 -11.83 -6.12 0.32
C MET A 153 -10.43 -5.70 -0.14
N SER A 154 -10.13 -5.91 -1.43
CA SER A 154 -8.78 -5.66 -1.96
C SER A 154 -8.35 -4.19 -1.84
N ARG A 155 -9.31 -3.25 -1.88
CA ARG A 155 -9.14 -1.80 -1.74
C ARG A 155 -10.37 -1.17 -1.11
N ALA A 156 -10.22 -0.16 -0.27
CA ALA A 156 -11.26 0.66 0.34
C ALA A 156 -12.31 1.20 -0.66
N ASN A 157 -11.90 1.46 -1.91
CA ASN A 157 -12.80 1.90 -2.98
C ASN A 157 -13.44 0.74 -3.78
N GLY A 158 -13.18 -0.51 -3.41
CA GLY A 158 -13.70 -1.71 -4.09
C GLY A 158 -13.10 -2.00 -5.46
N LYS A 159 -12.05 -1.29 -5.91
CA LYS A 159 -11.50 -1.33 -7.27
C LYS A 159 -11.19 -2.75 -7.77
N TRP A 160 -10.74 -3.66 -6.90
CA TRP A 160 -10.39 -5.04 -7.28
C TRP A 160 -11.32 -6.09 -6.65
N GLY A 161 -12.52 -5.65 -6.25
CA GLY A 161 -13.55 -6.51 -5.68
C GLY A 161 -13.24 -7.01 -4.27
N VAL A 162 -13.97 -8.05 -3.90
CA VAL A 162 -13.97 -8.67 -2.57
C VAL A 162 -13.68 -10.15 -2.73
N LEU A 163 -12.78 -10.67 -1.91
CA LEU A 163 -12.38 -12.07 -1.89
C LEU A 163 -12.79 -12.70 -0.57
N SER A 164 -13.19 -13.97 -0.58
CA SER A 164 -13.22 -14.75 0.65
C SER A 164 -11.81 -15.02 1.16
N GLN A 165 -11.66 -15.27 2.46
CA GLN A 165 -10.38 -15.69 3.05
C GLN A 165 -9.73 -16.85 2.29
N LYS A 166 -10.53 -17.85 1.91
CA LYS A 166 -10.05 -19.03 1.17
C LYS A 166 -9.49 -18.67 -0.20
N GLU A 167 -10.17 -17.78 -0.94
CA GLU A 167 -9.71 -17.32 -2.25
C GLU A 167 -8.41 -16.54 -2.11
N LEU A 168 -8.33 -15.61 -1.15
CA LEU A 168 -7.12 -14.82 -0.93
C LEU A 168 -5.92 -15.70 -0.52
N ILE A 169 -6.10 -16.65 0.39
CA ILE A 169 -5.06 -17.62 0.76
C ILE A 169 -4.58 -18.39 -0.48
N GLN A 170 -5.50 -18.85 -1.32
CA GLN A 170 -5.15 -19.63 -2.51
C GLN A 170 -4.40 -18.77 -3.53
N GLN A 171 -4.83 -17.52 -3.75
CA GLN A 171 -4.16 -16.58 -4.65
C GLN A 171 -2.76 -16.23 -4.12
N ALA A 172 -2.61 -15.93 -2.82
CA ALA A 172 -1.32 -15.64 -2.21
C ALA A 172 -0.34 -16.82 -2.31
N LYS A 173 -0.81 -18.05 -2.07
CA LYS A 173 0.00 -19.26 -2.24
C LYS A 173 0.43 -19.48 -3.70
N SER A 174 -0.47 -19.22 -4.65
CA SER A 174 -0.17 -19.33 -6.08
C SER A 174 0.83 -18.26 -6.52
N GLY A 175 0.64 -17.02 -6.07
CA GLY A 175 1.56 -15.90 -6.32
C GLY A 175 2.95 -16.15 -5.75
N ARG A 176 3.04 -16.71 -4.53
CA ARG A 176 4.31 -17.15 -3.94
C ARG A 176 5.02 -18.19 -4.81
N GLU A 177 4.32 -19.22 -5.26
CA GLU A 177 4.92 -20.28 -6.08
C GLU A 177 5.40 -19.75 -7.43
N TRP A 178 4.60 -18.93 -8.09
CA TRP A 178 5.00 -18.27 -9.33
C TRP A 178 6.17 -17.31 -9.13
N SER A 179 6.23 -16.61 -8.00
CA SER A 179 7.35 -15.73 -7.69
C SER A 179 8.65 -16.52 -7.48
N ARG A 180 8.61 -17.63 -6.74
CA ARG A 180 9.77 -18.53 -6.56
C ARG A 180 10.31 -19.08 -7.88
N GLN A 181 9.44 -19.28 -8.85
CA GLN A 181 9.80 -19.76 -10.19
C GLN A 181 10.30 -18.64 -11.12
N GLY A 182 10.33 -17.38 -10.66
CA GLY A 182 10.71 -16.24 -11.50
C GLY A 182 9.73 -15.99 -12.65
N ASN A 183 8.43 -16.22 -12.43
CA ASN A 183 7.43 -16.10 -13.47
C ASN A 183 7.32 -14.66 -14.00
N VAL A 184 7.70 -14.45 -15.26
CA VAL A 184 7.70 -13.13 -15.91
C VAL A 184 6.29 -12.54 -15.99
N ALA A 185 5.25 -13.35 -16.26
CA ALA A 185 3.89 -12.86 -16.38
C ALA A 185 3.33 -12.34 -15.05
N LEU A 186 3.66 -13.00 -13.93
CA LEU A 186 3.34 -12.49 -12.59
C LEU A 186 4.01 -11.13 -12.38
N ARG A 187 5.32 -11.02 -12.66
CA ARG A 187 6.06 -9.76 -12.49
C ARG A 187 5.47 -8.64 -13.34
N THR A 188 5.17 -8.89 -14.61
CA THR A 188 4.54 -7.90 -15.50
C THR A 188 3.15 -7.48 -15.02
N GLY A 189 2.33 -8.43 -14.55
CA GLY A 189 1.01 -8.13 -14.00
C GLY A 189 1.09 -7.27 -12.73
N LEU A 190 1.97 -7.64 -11.79
CA LEU A 190 2.21 -6.86 -10.58
C LEU A 190 2.75 -5.47 -10.88
N HIS A 191 3.69 -5.37 -11.83
CA HIS A 191 4.26 -4.09 -12.25
C HIS A 191 3.17 -3.14 -12.75
N SER A 192 2.32 -3.59 -13.68
CA SER A 192 1.24 -2.76 -14.22
C SER A 192 0.24 -2.31 -13.13
N MET A 193 -0.09 -3.20 -12.18
CA MET A 193 -0.97 -2.85 -11.06
C MET A 193 -0.32 -1.84 -10.12
N ILE A 194 0.97 -1.99 -9.82
CA ILE A 194 1.72 -1.06 -8.96
C ILE A 194 1.91 0.28 -9.66
N GLU A 195 2.22 0.28 -10.95
CA GLU A 195 2.41 1.49 -11.76
C GLU A 195 1.16 2.37 -11.75
N GLU A 196 -0.01 1.77 -11.91
CA GLU A 196 -1.29 2.47 -11.86
C GLU A 196 -1.48 3.18 -10.52
N GLU A 197 -1.19 2.47 -9.42
CA GLU A 197 -1.33 3.00 -8.07
C GLU A 197 -0.30 4.08 -7.74
N VAL A 198 0.96 3.86 -8.10
CA VAL A 198 2.02 4.86 -7.91
C VAL A 198 1.70 6.12 -8.69
N THR A 199 1.29 5.98 -9.96
CA THR A 199 0.94 7.10 -10.82
C THR A 199 -0.26 7.88 -10.29
N ASP A 200 -1.31 7.19 -9.84
CA ASP A 200 -2.49 7.81 -9.22
C ASP A 200 -2.12 8.59 -7.96
N ARG A 201 -1.32 7.99 -7.07
CA ARG A 201 -0.89 8.64 -5.82
C ARG A 201 0.01 9.83 -6.08
N VAL A 202 1.00 9.70 -6.96
CA VAL A 202 1.87 10.82 -7.35
C VAL A 202 1.03 11.94 -7.99
N SER A 203 0.12 11.60 -8.91
CA SER A 203 -0.80 12.57 -9.54
C SER A 203 -1.57 13.38 -8.50
N THR A 204 -2.23 12.66 -7.60
CA THR A 204 -3.12 13.22 -6.61
C THR A 204 -2.36 14.09 -5.62
N LEU A 205 -1.21 13.62 -5.13
CA LEU A 205 -0.36 14.37 -4.20
C LEU A 205 0.27 15.58 -4.86
N SER A 206 0.79 15.48 -6.09
CA SER A 206 1.35 16.63 -6.81
C SER A 206 0.31 17.73 -7.05
N ALA A 207 -0.94 17.36 -7.32
CA ALA A 207 -2.02 18.33 -7.54
C ALA A 207 -2.50 18.97 -6.23
N ALA A 208 -2.60 18.20 -5.14
CA ALA A 208 -3.11 18.67 -3.87
C ALA A 208 -2.07 19.39 -3.00
N LEU A 209 -0.81 18.99 -3.10
CA LEU A 209 0.31 19.41 -2.25
C LEU A 209 1.50 19.85 -3.13
N PRO A 210 1.34 20.89 -3.95
CA PRO A 210 2.35 21.27 -4.95
C PRO A 210 3.69 21.70 -4.34
N GLU A 211 3.68 22.25 -3.11
CA GLU A 211 4.91 22.65 -2.42
C GLU A 211 5.78 21.44 -2.03
N GLN A 212 5.14 20.32 -1.67
CA GLN A 212 5.83 19.10 -1.25
C GLN A 212 6.04 18.16 -2.44
N PHE A 213 5.02 17.91 -3.25
CA PHE A 213 5.01 16.89 -4.31
C PHE A 213 4.95 17.45 -5.72
N GLY A 214 4.95 18.77 -5.93
CA GLY A 214 4.76 19.38 -7.26
C GLY A 214 5.84 18.99 -8.29
N GLN A 215 7.04 18.64 -7.82
CA GLN A 215 8.15 18.19 -8.68
C GLN A 215 8.21 16.66 -8.85
N ALA A 216 7.36 15.90 -8.17
CA ALA A 216 7.43 14.42 -8.13
C ALA A 216 7.39 13.77 -9.53
N ARG A 217 6.61 14.34 -10.45
CA ARG A 217 6.48 13.85 -11.83
C ARG A 217 7.66 14.19 -12.74
N VAL A 218 8.35 15.30 -12.46
CA VAL A 218 9.39 15.84 -13.34
C VAL A 218 10.77 15.44 -12.86
N GLN A 219 11.02 15.65 -11.57
CA GLN A 219 12.32 15.39 -10.96
C GLN A 219 12.38 14.01 -10.32
N GLY A 220 11.22 13.44 -9.96
CA GLY A 220 11.13 12.25 -9.12
C GLY A 220 10.79 12.60 -7.67
N VAL A 221 10.68 11.57 -6.83
CA VAL A 221 10.35 11.68 -5.41
C VAL A 221 11.59 11.53 -4.53
N THR A 222 11.57 12.16 -3.36
CA THR A 222 12.58 11.90 -2.31
C THR A 222 12.31 10.56 -1.61
N PRO A 223 13.29 9.96 -0.92
CA PRO A 223 13.11 8.76 -0.09
C PRO A 223 11.90 8.84 0.87
N MET A 224 11.70 9.98 1.51
CA MET A 224 10.56 10.21 2.40
C MET A 224 9.20 10.20 1.68
N GLN A 225 9.15 10.83 0.51
CA GLN A 225 7.96 10.83 -0.34
C GLN A 225 7.66 9.42 -0.88
N ALA A 226 8.69 8.69 -1.33
CA ALA A 226 8.59 7.31 -1.77
C ALA A 226 8.03 6.39 -0.67
N LEU A 227 8.51 6.56 0.57
CA LEU A 227 8.02 5.81 1.72
C LEU A 227 6.53 6.07 1.98
N LEU A 228 6.10 7.33 1.96
CA LEU A 228 4.69 7.70 2.16
C LEU A 228 3.77 7.18 1.06
N ILE A 229 4.22 7.23 -0.20
CA ILE A 229 3.48 6.66 -1.33
C ILE A 229 3.36 5.15 -1.17
N ALA A 230 4.46 4.45 -0.88
CA ALA A 230 4.44 3.01 -0.62
C ALA A 230 3.50 2.66 0.55
N TYR A 231 3.49 3.48 1.60
CA TYR A 231 2.63 3.30 2.76
C TYR A 231 1.16 3.47 2.39
N SER A 232 0.84 4.55 1.67
CA SER A 232 -0.50 4.84 1.17
C SER A 232 -1.05 3.68 0.35
N ILE A 233 -0.22 3.09 -0.52
CA ILE A 233 -0.61 1.94 -1.35
C ILE A 233 -0.80 0.68 -0.50
N ALA A 234 0.17 0.33 0.35
CA ALA A 234 0.15 -0.92 1.10
C ALA A 234 -0.93 -0.97 2.19
N ALA A 235 -1.21 0.17 2.83
CA ALA A 235 -2.25 0.28 3.86
C ALA A 235 -3.63 0.66 3.30
N ASP A 236 -3.69 0.95 2.00
CA ASP A 236 -4.79 1.67 1.32
C ASP A 236 -5.24 2.93 2.07
N ASP A 237 -4.25 3.65 2.56
CA ASP A 237 -4.40 4.87 3.32
C ASP A 237 -4.40 6.06 2.35
N PRO A 238 -5.50 6.84 2.20
CA PRO A 238 -5.56 7.94 1.26
C PRO A 238 -4.71 9.17 1.64
N LEU A 239 -4.06 9.15 2.82
CA LEU A 239 -3.30 10.26 3.41
C LEU A 239 -4.13 11.51 3.70
N THR A 240 -5.46 11.41 3.63
CA THR A 240 -6.41 12.47 3.91
C THR A 240 -6.74 12.57 5.39
N ASP A 241 -7.22 13.75 5.76
CA ASP A 241 -7.80 14.10 7.05
C ASP A 241 -6.77 14.08 8.20
N SER A 242 -6.91 15.04 9.10
CA SER A 242 -6.07 15.13 10.29
C SER A 242 -6.41 14.03 11.30
N ARG A 243 -5.54 13.83 12.30
CA ARG A 243 -5.79 12.85 13.38
C ARG A 243 -7.12 13.11 14.10
N SER A 244 -7.45 14.38 14.31
CA SER A 244 -8.68 14.80 14.98
C SER A 244 -9.93 14.48 14.15
N GLU A 245 -9.90 14.73 12.84
CA GLU A 245 -11.06 14.49 11.96
C GLU A 245 -11.33 12.99 11.81
N ILE A 246 -10.29 12.17 11.63
CA ILE A 246 -10.44 10.71 11.60
C ILE A 246 -11.00 10.20 12.91
N THR A 247 -10.50 10.69 14.04
CA THR A 247 -11.01 10.30 15.36
C THR A 247 -12.50 10.63 15.47
N ARG A 248 -12.94 11.78 14.95
CA ARG A 248 -14.35 12.15 14.89
C ARG A 248 -15.17 11.18 14.04
N VAL A 249 -14.68 10.82 12.85
CA VAL A 249 -15.32 9.83 11.96
C VAL A 249 -15.45 8.48 12.66
N LEU A 250 -14.39 8.00 13.31
CA LEU A 250 -14.41 6.74 14.04
C LEU A 250 -15.40 6.75 15.22
N VAL A 251 -15.51 7.87 15.94
CA VAL A 251 -16.50 8.03 17.01
C VAL A 251 -17.91 8.01 16.44
N GLN A 252 -18.15 8.71 15.34
CA GLN A 252 -19.45 8.77 14.69
C GLN A 252 -19.88 7.37 14.19
N GLN A 253 -19.00 6.65 13.50
CA GLN A 253 -19.26 5.28 13.04
C GLN A 253 -19.64 4.34 14.20
N ARG A 254 -18.98 4.46 15.35
CA ARG A 254 -19.33 3.67 16.55
C ARG A 254 -20.69 4.04 17.13
N MET A 255 -21.07 5.31 17.07
CA MET A 255 -22.40 5.76 17.50
C MET A 255 -23.48 5.23 16.56
N ASP A 256 -23.26 5.32 15.25
CA ASP A 256 -24.20 4.88 14.22
C ASP A 256 -24.41 3.36 14.23
N ALA A 257 -23.35 2.60 14.51
CA ALA A 257 -23.42 1.15 14.66
C ALA A 257 -24.21 0.68 15.91
N GLY A 258 -24.71 1.60 16.75
CA GLY A 258 -25.54 1.27 17.91
C GLY A 258 -24.84 0.37 18.94
N GLN A 259 -23.52 0.45 19.03
CA GLN A 259 -22.72 -0.50 19.82
C GLN A 259 -23.09 -0.45 21.30
N THR A 260 -23.52 -1.60 21.82
CA THR A 260 -23.78 -1.80 23.26
C THR A 260 -22.50 -1.64 24.07
N ARG A 261 -22.65 -1.34 25.37
CA ARG A 261 -21.52 -1.21 26.30
C ARG A 261 -20.66 -2.49 26.38
N ALA A 262 -21.27 -3.66 26.18
CA ALA A 262 -20.59 -4.96 26.12
C ALA A 262 -19.79 -5.14 24.82
N GLN A 263 -20.34 -4.76 23.66
CA GLN A 263 -19.60 -4.74 22.39
C GLN A 263 -18.40 -3.78 22.45
N LYS A 264 -18.57 -2.61 23.08
CA LYS A 264 -17.45 -1.67 23.32
C LYS A 264 -16.34 -2.28 24.16
N MET A 265 -16.65 -3.11 25.16
CA MET A 265 -15.65 -3.80 25.98
C MET A 265 -14.96 -4.93 25.21
N ALA A 266 -15.70 -5.69 24.39
CA ALA A 266 -15.10 -6.73 23.54
C ALA A 266 -14.17 -6.15 22.45
N GLN A 267 -14.49 -4.96 21.93
CA GLN A 267 -13.67 -4.25 20.95
C GLN A 267 -12.43 -3.57 21.54
N GLN A 268 -12.24 -3.52 22.87
CA GLN A 268 -11.00 -2.97 23.46
C GLN A 268 -9.74 -3.73 23.05
N ASN A 269 -9.88 -4.97 22.54
CA ASN A 269 -8.79 -5.78 22.02
C ASN A 269 -8.58 -5.67 20.50
N ILE A 270 -9.45 -4.95 19.79
CA ILE A 270 -9.31 -4.68 18.34
C ILE A 270 -8.52 -3.38 18.18
N SER A 271 -7.59 -3.35 17.23
CA SER A 271 -6.69 -2.19 17.07
C SER A 271 -7.51 -0.90 16.95
N GLY A 272 -7.26 0.06 17.84
CA GLY A 272 -7.95 1.36 17.82
C GLY A 272 -7.49 2.27 16.67
N ARG A 273 -6.89 1.69 15.62
CA ARG A 273 -6.20 2.39 14.54
C ARG A 273 -7.13 2.50 13.32
N PRO A 274 -7.04 3.59 12.55
CA PRO A 274 -7.87 3.73 11.36
C PRO A 274 -7.50 2.76 10.23
N TYR A 275 -6.22 2.45 10.05
CA TYR A 275 -5.71 1.57 8.98
C TYR A 275 -4.83 0.46 9.58
N GLY A 276 -4.32 -0.42 8.73
CA GLY A 276 -3.44 -1.52 9.13
C GLY A 276 -4.20 -2.71 9.71
N PRO A 277 -3.53 -3.59 10.48
CA PRO A 277 -4.12 -4.83 10.96
C PRO A 277 -5.35 -4.55 11.82
N HIS A 278 -6.49 -5.10 11.41
CA HIS A 278 -7.80 -4.83 12.00
C HIS A 278 -8.17 -3.33 12.03
N GLY A 279 -7.71 -2.56 11.04
CA GLY A 279 -8.00 -1.14 10.92
C GLY A 279 -9.49 -0.86 10.82
N LEU A 280 -9.96 0.15 11.56
CA LEU A 280 -11.38 0.48 11.68
C LEU A 280 -11.98 1.11 10.40
N ILE A 281 -11.17 1.76 9.57
CA ILE A 281 -11.58 2.32 8.27
C ILE A 281 -11.30 1.31 7.17
N HIS A 282 -10.08 0.77 7.14
CA HIS A 282 -9.70 -0.26 6.19
C HIS A 282 -8.70 -1.24 6.82
N PRO A 283 -9.07 -2.51 6.98
CA PRO A 283 -8.18 -3.53 7.51
C PRO A 283 -7.20 -3.99 6.41
N SER A 284 -5.90 -3.97 6.71
CA SER A 284 -4.83 -4.36 5.79
C SER A 284 -3.60 -4.84 6.57
N ASP A 285 -2.69 -5.61 5.97
CA ASP A 285 -1.43 -6.00 6.61
C ASP A 285 -0.20 -5.37 5.93
N PRO A 286 0.05 -4.06 6.14
CA PRO A 286 1.19 -3.40 5.52
C PRO A 286 2.53 -3.89 6.11
N TYR A 287 2.54 -4.62 7.24
CA TYR A 287 3.75 -5.22 7.80
C TYR A 287 4.36 -6.28 6.87
N LEU A 288 3.55 -6.92 6.02
CA LEU A 288 4.07 -7.84 5.02
C LEU A 288 5.10 -7.15 4.12
N PHE A 289 4.81 -5.91 3.70
CA PHE A 289 5.69 -5.12 2.84
C PHE A 289 6.79 -4.39 3.63
N PHE A 290 6.43 -3.74 4.75
CA PHE A 290 7.34 -2.89 5.54
C PHE A 290 8.27 -3.66 6.48
N ASN A 291 8.91 -4.71 5.96
CA ASN A 291 10.07 -5.32 6.61
C ASN A 291 11.37 -4.64 6.14
N LYS A 292 12.50 -4.95 6.81
CA LYS A 292 13.80 -4.35 6.49
C LYS A 292 14.16 -4.50 5.01
N ALA A 293 14.03 -5.70 4.44
CA ALA A 293 14.38 -5.96 3.05
C ALA A 293 13.50 -5.16 2.07
N GLY A 294 12.19 -5.12 2.31
CA GLY A 294 11.24 -4.37 1.48
C GLY A 294 11.54 -2.87 1.45
N VAL A 295 11.83 -2.26 2.60
CA VAL A 295 12.16 -0.83 2.67
C VAL A 295 13.53 -0.53 2.05
N TYR A 296 14.54 -1.38 2.27
CA TYR A 296 15.85 -1.20 1.63
C TYR A 296 15.74 -1.28 0.10
N ARG A 297 14.95 -2.25 -0.39
CA ARG A 297 14.66 -2.42 -1.82
C ARG A 297 13.91 -1.22 -2.39
N LEU A 298 12.88 -0.74 -1.70
CA LEU A 298 12.11 0.46 -2.06
C LEU A 298 13.01 1.66 -2.30
N LEU A 299 13.96 1.88 -1.38
CA LEU A 299 14.85 3.03 -1.40
C LEU A 299 16.09 2.82 -2.28
N ASN A 300 16.19 1.68 -2.97
CA ASN A 300 17.38 1.24 -3.72
C ASN A 300 18.67 1.36 -2.89
N LEU A 301 18.58 1.10 -1.58
CA LEU A 301 19.71 1.08 -0.69
C LEU A 301 20.27 -0.33 -0.75
N SER A 302 21.33 -0.51 -1.54
CA SER A 302 22.08 -1.77 -1.51
C SER A 302 22.55 -2.01 -0.08
N GLU A 303 22.27 -3.20 0.47
CA GLU A 303 22.96 -3.64 1.69
C GLU A 303 24.45 -3.80 1.33
N GLY A 304 25.24 -2.74 1.54
CA GLY A 304 26.71 -2.76 1.53
C GLY A 304 27.35 -3.66 0.48
N GLY A 305 27.26 -3.28 -0.79
CA GLY A 305 28.04 -3.89 -1.86
C GLY A 305 28.96 -2.86 -2.47
N GLY A 306 30.12 -2.63 -1.84
CA GLY A 306 31.26 -2.05 -2.54
C GLY A 306 31.50 -2.83 -3.82
N LYS A 307 31.62 -2.13 -4.94
CA LYS A 307 32.41 -2.62 -6.06
C LYS A 307 33.86 -2.24 -5.82
#